data_AF-A0A316TAC6-F1
#
_entry.id   AF-A0A316TAC6-F1
#
_cell.length_a   1.000
_cell.length_b   1.000
_cell.length_c   1.000
_cell.angle_alpha   90.00
_cell.angle_beta   90.00
_cell.angle_gamma   90.00
#
_symmetry.space_group_name_H-M   'P 1'
#
loop_
_entity.id
_entity.type
_entity.pdbx_description
1 polymer ?
#
loop_
_entity_poly.entity_id
_entity_poly.type
_entity_poly.pdbx_seq_one_letter_code
_entity_poly.pdbx_strand_id
1 'polypeptide(L)' 'MNLNEAVQQRILNLCKEKSIPLNQLTYLSNLSPADLEGLINKSKDIDIITTNKLCVAFQISLKEFFDDDLFRK' A
#
# COMPACT_ATOMS: atom_id res chain seq x y z
N MET A 1 10.94 -0.32 12.61
CA MET A 1 9.99 -0.73 11.57
C MET A 1 8.87 -1.57 12.18
N ASN A 2 7.72 -0.94 12.38
CA ASN A 2 6.48 -1.59 12.79
C ASN A 2 5.76 -2.17 11.55
N LEU A 3 4.76 -3.03 11.76
CA LEU A 3 3.99 -3.64 10.66
C LEU A 3 3.38 -2.57 9.74
N ASN A 4 2.84 -1.48 10.31
CA ASN A 4 2.30 -0.36 9.54
C ASN A 4 3.37 0.31 8.65
N GLU A 5 4.60 0.46 9.13
CA GLU A 5 5.70 1.02 8.33
C GLU A 5 6.13 0.07 7.20
N ALA A 6 6.10 -1.25 7.44
CA ALA A 6 6.35 -2.26 6.40
C ALA A 6 5.34 -2.20 5.27
N VAL A 7 4.04 -2.11 5.61
CA VAL A 7 2.98 -1.95 4.61
C VAL A 7 3.16 -0.65 3.81
N GLN A 8 3.48 0.47 4.47
CA GLN A 8 3.74 1.75 3.79
C GLN A 8 4.91 1.67 2.81
N GLN A 9 6.03 1.13 3.26
CA GLN A 9 7.21 0.96 2.42
C GLN A 9 6.93 0.02 1.24
N ARG A 10 6.17 -1.06 1.46
CA ARG A 10 5.75 -1.96 0.38
C ARG A 10 4.90 -1.24 -0.67
N ILE A 11 3.95 -0.39 -0.26
CA ILE A 11 3.13 0.40 -1.19
C ILE A 11 4.02 1.35 -2.02
N LEU A 12 4.96 2.04 -1.39
CA LEU A 12 5.87 2.94 -2.08
C LEU A 12 6.80 2.20 -3.06
N ASN A 13 7.27 1.02 -2.68
CA ASN A 13 8.07 0.15 -3.55
C ASN A 13 7.26 -0.28 -4.77
N LEU A 14 6.03 -0.78 -4.57
CA LEU A 14 5.14 -1.19 -5.67
C LEU A 14 4.78 -0.02 -6.59
N CYS A 15 4.57 1.18 -6.06
CA CYS A 15 4.39 2.39 -6.87
C CYS A 15 5.61 2.67 -7.76
N LYS A 16 6.83 2.53 -7.22
CA LYS A 16 8.07 2.72 -7.98
C LYS A 16 8.28 1.62 -9.03
N GLU A 17 8.10 0.35 -8.64
CA GLU A 17 8.29 -0.81 -9.51
C GLU A 17 7.31 -0.83 -10.69
N LYS A 18 6.04 -0.50 -10.44
CA LYS A 18 5.00 -0.45 -11.49
C LYS A 18 4.91 0.92 -12.17
N SER A 19 5.75 1.88 -11.77
CA SER A 19 5.70 3.27 -12.23
C SER A 19 4.30 3.90 -12.14
N ILE A 20 3.55 3.55 -11.09
CA ILE A 20 2.21 4.06 -10.81
C ILE A 20 2.34 5.25 -9.86
N PRO A 21 1.96 6.46 -10.29
CA PRO A 21 2.05 7.62 -9.43
C PRO A 21 0.89 7.61 -8.40
N LEU A 22 1.14 8.16 -7.21
CA LEU A 22 0.23 8.10 -6.06
C LEU A 22 -1.19 8.63 -6.33
N ASN A 23 -1.26 9.69 -7.12
CA ASN A 23 -2.50 10.28 -7.64
C ASN A 23 -3.31 9.32 -8.54
N GLN A 24 -2.64 8.47 -9.32
CA GLN A 24 -3.32 7.42 -10.08
C GLN A 24 -3.75 6.28 -9.15
N LEU A 25 -2.96 5.99 -8.11
CA LEU A 25 -3.31 4.96 -7.12
C LEU A 25 -4.60 5.32 -6.36
N THR A 26 -4.82 6.58 -5.98
CA THR A 26 -6.09 7.03 -5.39
C THR A 26 -7.29 6.68 -6.24
N TYR A 27 -7.19 6.89 -7.56
CA TYR A 27 -8.27 6.58 -8.51
C TYR A 27 -8.50 5.07 -8.62
N LEU A 28 -7.42 4.29 -8.71
CA LEU A 28 -7.48 2.83 -8.91
C LEU A 28 -7.92 2.07 -7.65
N SER A 29 -7.52 2.53 -6.46
CA SER A 29 -7.83 1.88 -5.18
C SER A 29 -9.12 2.37 -4.54
N ASN A 30 -9.81 3.32 -5.19
CA ASN A 30 -11.03 3.95 -4.68
C ASN A 30 -10.83 4.53 -3.27
N LEU A 31 -9.62 5.05 -3.02
CA LEU A 31 -9.19 5.70 -1.78
C LEU A 31 -9.15 7.22 -1.99
N SER A 32 -9.44 7.98 -0.93
CA SER A 32 -9.32 9.43 -0.98
C SER A 32 -7.85 9.84 -0.83
N PRO A 33 -7.42 11.01 -1.35
CA PRO A 33 -6.07 11.51 -1.14
C PRO A 33 -5.72 11.64 0.34
N ALA A 34 -6.69 12.00 1.20
CA ALA A 34 -6.51 12.03 2.64
C ALA A 34 -6.26 10.65 3.28
N ASP A 35 -6.85 9.58 2.75
CA ASP A 35 -6.61 8.21 3.22
C ASP A 35 -5.19 7.77 2.86
N LEU A 36 -4.77 8.10 1.64
CA LEU A 36 -3.43 7.79 1.12
C LEU A 36 -2.33 8.61 1.84
N GLU A 37 -2.58 9.88 2.13
CA GLU A 37 -1.73 10.69 3.00
C GLU A 37 -1.69 10.13 4.43
N GLY A 38 -2.84 9.69 4.96
CA GLY A 38 -2.93 9.08 6.27
C GLY A 38 -2.13 7.78 6.37
N LEU A 39 -2.18 6.97 5.30
CA LEU A 39 -1.40 5.75 5.14
C LEU A 39 0.09 6.04 5.13
N ILE A 40 0.55 6.93 4.25
CA ILE A 40 1.98 7.16 3.99
C ILE A 40 2.63 8.02 5.08
N ASN A 41 1.90 9.00 5.62
CA ASN A 41 2.49 10.05 6.44
C ASN A 41 2.04 9.99 7.91
N LYS A 42 0.85 9.45 8.21
CA LYS A 42 0.32 9.45 9.58
C LYS A 42 0.48 8.14 10.34
N SER A 43 1.21 7.14 9.82
CA SER A 43 1.38 5.84 10.49
C SER A 43 0.07 5.29 11.06
N LYS A 44 -1.03 5.55 10.34
CA LYS A 44 -2.36 5.16 10.77
C LYS A 44 -2.47 3.64 10.62
N ASP A 45 -3.17 2.98 11.53
CA ASP A 45 -3.39 1.54 11.42
C ASP A 45 -4.05 1.21 10.09
N ILE A 46 -3.35 0.35 9.33
CA ILE A 46 -3.77 -0.01 7.99
C ILE A 46 -4.68 -1.21 8.09
N ASP A 47 -5.95 -0.98 7.78
CA ASP A 47 -6.93 -2.05 7.74
C ASP A 47 -6.63 -3.01 6.57
N ILE A 48 -6.85 -4.31 6.79
CA ILE A 48 -6.64 -5.34 5.77
C ILE A 48 -7.49 -5.08 4.52
N ILE A 49 -8.67 -4.48 4.68
CA ILE A 49 -9.55 -4.09 3.57
C ILE A 49 -8.87 -3.05 2.68
N THR A 50 -8.18 -2.08 3.29
CA THR A 50 -7.45 -1.03 2.57
C THR A 50 -6.27 -1.61 1.81
N THR A 51 -5.49 -2.50 2.43
CA THR A 51 -4.43 -3.24 1.74
C THR A 51 -4.98 -4.04 0.57
N ASN A 52 -6.13 -4.70 0.72
CA ASN A 52 -6.75 -5.45 -0.37
C ASN A 52 -7.16 -4.52 -1.55
N LYS A 53 -7.72 -3.34 -1.29
CA LYS A 53 -8.02 -2.35 -2.33
C LYS A 53 -6.77 -1.93 -3.10
N LEU A 54 -5.65 -1.74 -2.39
CA LEU A 54 -4.37 -1.43 -3.01
C LEU A 54 -3.86 -2.60 -3.84
N CYS A 55 -3.96 -3.84 -3.35
CA CYS A 55 -3.60 -5.04 -4.11
C CYS A 55 -4.37 -5.12 -5.44
N VAL A 56 -5.68 -4.86 -5.41
CA VAL A 56 -6.54 -4.80 -6.61
C VAL A 56 -6.05 -3.69 -7.56
N ALA A 57 -5.75 -2.50 -7.04
CA ALA A 57 -5.23 -1.38 -7.84
C ALA A 57 -3.88 -1.70 -8.50
N PHE A 58 -3.00 -2.41 -7.79
CA PHE A 58 -1.71 -2.87 -8.30
C PHE A 58 -1.80 -4.13 -9.17
N GLN A 59 -2.99 -4.72 -9.31
CA GLN A 59 -3.23 -6.00 -9.97
C GLN A 59 -2.32 -7.12 -9.44
N ILE A 60 -2.20 -7.20 -8.12
CA ILE A 60 -1.48 -8.25 -7.41
C ILE A 60 -2.40 -8.92 -6.39
N SER A 61 -2.05 -10.13 -5.98
CA SER A 61 -2.76 -10.81 -4.89
C SER A 61 -2.27 -10.31 -3.52
N LEU A 62 -3.10 -10.45 -2.49
CA LEU A 62 -2.69 -10.22 -1.10
C LEU A 62 -1.43 -11.01 -0.72
N LYS A 63 -1.33 -12.26 -1.22
CA LYS A 63 -0.14 -13.09 -1.03
C LYS A 63 1.12 -12.38 -1.57
N GLU A 64 1.09 -11.94 -2.83
CA GLU A 64 2.21 -11.25 -3.48
C GLU A 64 2.57 -9.92 -2.79
N PHE A 65 1.56 -9.25 -2.22
CA PHE A 65 1.80 -8.04 -1.44
C PHE A 65 2.63 -8.32 -0.19
N PHE A 66 2.28 -9.37 0.57
CA PHE A 66 2.97 -9.76 1.80
C PHE A 66 4.20 -10.67 1.58
N ASP A 67 4.43 -11.15 0.35
CA ASP A 67 5.63 -11.87 -0.05
C ASP A 67 6.80 -10.88 -0.25
N ASP A 68 7.25 -10.29 0.85
CA ASP A 68 8.37 -9.34 0.88
C ASP A 68 9.16 -9.49 2.18
N ASP A 69 10.48 -9.30 2.12
CA ASP A 69 11.36 -9.36 3.29
C ASP A 69 10.99 -8.36 4.39
N LEU A 70 10.26 -7.28 4.06
CA LEU A 70 9.68 -6.34 5.03
C LEU A 70 8.74 -7.01 6.04
N PHE A 71 8.15 -8.17 5.70
CA PHE A 71 7.24 -8.93 6.56
C PHE A 71 7.88 -10.18 7.18
N ARG A 72 9.15 -10.46 6.90
CA ARG A 72 9.91 -11.58 7.48
C ARG A 72 10.51 -11.20 8.83
N LYS A 73 9.65 -11.06 9.83
CA LYS A 73 10.03 -10.85 11.23
C LYS A 73 9.79 -12.09 12.08
#